data_AF-A0A3E2CFE0-F1
#
_entry.id   AF-A0A3E2CFE0-F1
#
_cell.length_a   1.000
_cell.length_b   1.000
_cell.length_c   1.000
_cell.angle_alpha   90.00
_cell.angle_beta   90.00
_cell.angle_gamma   90.00
#
_symmetry.space_group_name_H-M   'P 1'
#
loop_
_entity.id
_entity.type
_entity.pdbx_description
1 polymer ?
#
loop_
_entity_poly.entity_id
_entity_poly.type
_entity_poly.pdbx_seq_one_letter_code
_entity_poly.pdbx_strand_id
1 'polypeptide(L)'
;SIHDAIRVFYPGQDKPDLTTFPSKINFQLNDTHPVIGIPELMRVLMDEYGYDWNTAWGITTKTFNYTCHTLLPEALEVWPAKLIGELLPRHLEIIQGISEQFRNELRGKGVAEDQVERMRIATDADENGEGAVVRMAYLATYGGSYVNGVAELHSELLKDVTLKDFSSVYPDKFKNVTN
;
A
#
# COMPACT_ATOMS: atom_id res chain seq x y z
N SER A 1 9.39 -5.88 -12.80
CA SER A 1 8.28 -6.84 -12.58
C SER A 1 6.95 -6.37 -13.14
N ILE A 2 6.45 -5.18 -12.80
CA ILE A 2 5.14 -4.69 -13.28
C ILE A 2 5.08 -4.60 -14.81
N HIS A 3 6.02 -3.92 -15.47
CA HIS A 3 6.08 -3.87 -16.94
C HIS A 3 6.19 -5.25 -17.58
N ASP A 4 6.89 -6.18 -16.94
CA ASP A 4 7.04 -7.54 -17.46
C ASP A 4 5.73 -8.33 -17.36
N ALA A 5 4.99 -8.19 -16.26
CA ALA A 5 3.66 -8.77 -16.11
C ALA A 5 2.69 -8.21 -17.17
N ILE A 6 2.70 -6.89 -17.41
CA ILE A 6 1.88 -6.29 -18.47
C ILE A 6 2.23 -6.92 -19.83
N ARG A 7 3.52 -7.01 -20.17
CA ARG A 7 4.01 -7.63 -21.41
C ARG A 7 3.59 -9.10 -21.57
N VAL A 8 3.61 -9.88 -20.48
CA VAL A 8 3.26 -11.32 -20.49
C VAL A 8 1.75 -11.54 -20.58
N PHE A 9 0.94 -10.79 -19.84
CA PHE A 9 -0.51 -10.98 -19.76
C PHE A 9 -1.30 -10.26 -20.87
N TYR A 10 -0.64 -9.39 -21.65
CA TYR A 10 -1.20 -8.70 -22.82
C TYR A 10 -0.23 -8.78 -24.02
N PRO A 11 0.07 -9.99 -24.51
CA PRO A 11 1.06 -10.14 -25.57
C PRO A 11 0.62 -9.46 -26.87
N GLY A 12 1.54 -8.71 -27.49
CA GLY A 12 1.32 -8.07 -28.79
C GLY A 12 0.41 -6.83 -28.77
N GLN A 13 0.05 -6.32 -27.59
CA GLN A 13 -0.74 -5.10 -27.44
C GLN A 13 0.17 -3.94 -27.02
N ASP A 14 0.11 -2.82 -27.75
CA ASP A 14 0.93 -1.62 -27.47
C ASP A 14 0.39 -0.82 -26.26
N LYS A 15 -0.94 -0.66 -26.20
CA LYS A 15 -1.67 -0.09 -25.05
C LYS A 15 -2.91 -0.93 -24.71
N PRO A 16 -2.73 -2.09 -24.05
CA PRO A 16 -3.86 -2.91 -23.63
C PRO A 16 -4.76 -2.20 -22.62
N ASP A 17 -6.03 -2.62 -22.56
CA ASP A 17 -6.90 -2.25 -21.45
C ASP A 17 -6.56 -3.06 -20.18
N LEU A 18 -5.97 -2.35 -19.20
CA LEU A 18 -5.53 -2.88 -17.91
C LEU A 18 -6.64 -2.91 -16.85
N THR A 19 -7.90 -2.55 -17.16
CA THR A 19 -9.02 -2.74 -16.21
C THR A 19 -9.21 -4.22 -15.84
N THR A 20 -8.77 -5.13 -16.71
CA THR A 20 -8.77 -6.59 -16.51
C THR A 20 -7.54 -7.11 -15.78
N PHE A 21 -6.56 -6.27 -15.42
CA PHE A 21 -5.30 -6.71 -14.84
C PHE A 21 -5.45 -7.53 -13.54
N PRO A 22 -6.32 -7.14 -12.59
CA PRO A 22 -6.47 -7.87 -11.33
C PRO A 22 -7.05 -9.29 -11.48
N SER A 23 -7.70 -9.60 -12.62
CA SER A 23 -8.19 -10.95 -12.91
C SER A 23 -7.15 -11.85 -13.56
N LYS A 24 -6.04 -11.27 -14.04
CA LYS A 24 -4.94 -12.00 -14.69
C LYS A 24 -3.76 -12.26 -13.75
N ILE A 25 -3.47 -11.33 -12.84
CA ILE A 25 -2.33 -11.42 -11.93
C ILE A 25 -2.66 -10.78 -10.57
N ASN A 26 -2.09 -11.36 -9.52
CA ASN A 26 -1.93 -10.74 -8.21
C ASN A 26 -0.45 -10.78 -7.80
N PHE A 27 0.05 -9.69 -7.25
CA PHE A 27 1.39 -9.58 -6.67
C PHE A 27 1.32 -9.79 -5.16
N GLN A 28 2.06 -10.77 -4.66
CA GLN A 28 2.28 -10.92 -3.22
C GLN A 28 3.51 -10.11 -2.80
N LEU A 29 3.30 -9.12 -1.94
CA LEU A 29 4.35 -8.36 -1.29
C LEU A 29 4.86 -9.19 -0.12
N ASN A 30 6.06 -9.76 -0.27
CA ASN A 30 6.72 -10.49 0.80
C ASN A 30 7.51 -9.51 1.68
N ASP A 31 6.96 -9.21 2.85
CA ASP A 31 7.41 -8.15 3.73
C ASP A 31 7.33 -6.74 3.07
N THR A 32 7.97 -5.72 3.65
CA THR A 32 7.85 -4.32 3.20
C THR A 32 8.70 -3.94 1.99
N HIS A 33 9.75 -4.71 1.68
CA HIS A 33 10.71 -4.36 0.63
C HIS A 33 10.08 -4.05 -0.76
N PRO A 34 9.10 -4.82 -1.28
CA PRO A 34 8.51 -4.57 -2.60
C PRO A 34 7.34 -3.57 -2.58
N VAL A 35 7.03 -2.92 -1.45
CA VAL A 35 5.84 -2.06 -1.30
C VAL A 35 5.83 -0.88 -2.26
N ILE A 36 6.99 -0.42 -2.73
CA ILE A 36 7.08 0.60 -3.78
C ILE A 36 6.39 0.19 -5.09
N GLY A 37 6.11 -1.11 -5.27
CA GLY A 37 5.28 -1.62 -6.36
C GLY A 37 3.86 -1.05 -6.39
N ILE A 38 3.29 -0.66 -5.24
CA ILE A 38 1.96 -0.03 -5.15
C ILE A 38 1.96 1.32 -5.87
N PRO A 39 2.78 2.32 -5.48
CA PRO A 39 2.83 3.59 -6.18
C PRO A 39 3.40 3.45 -7.60
N GLU A 40 4.25 2.46 -7.88
CA GLU A 40 4.72 2.21 -9.25
C GLU A 40 3.58 1.74 -10.17
N LEU A 41 2.69 0.84 -9.73
CA LEU A 41 1.55 0.43 -10.54
C LEU A 41 0.60 1.61 -10.77
N MET A 42 0.34 2.41 -9.73
CA MET A 42 -0.43 3.66 -9.87
C MET A 42 0.20 4.60 -10.90
N ARG A 43 1.52 4.80 -10.86
CA ARG A 43 2.26 5.64 -11.80
C ARG A 43 2.10 5.14 -13.23
N VAL A 44 2.32 3.85 -13.48
CA VAL A 44 2.16 3.25 -14.81
C VAL A 44 0.73 3.44 -15.33
N LEU A 45 -0.27 3.15 -14.49
CA LEU A 45 -1.68 3.25 -14.88
C LEU A 45 -2.09 4.70 -15.21
N MET A 46 -1.69 5.67 -14.41
CA MET A 46 -2.07 7.07 -14.62
C MET A 46 -1.21 7.76 -15.68
N ASP A 47 0.10 7.68 -15.56
CA ASP A 47 1.01 8.51 -16.33
C ASP A 47 1.28 7.92 -17.73
N GLU A 48 1.27 6.60 -17.89
CA GLU A 48 1.54 5.93 -19.18
C GLU A 48 0.26 5.48 -19.90
N TYR A 49 -0.73 4.99 -19.14
CA TYR A 49 -2.00 4.50 -19.68
C TYR A 49 -3.14 5.52 -19.61
N GLY A 50 -2.99 6.62 -18.88
CA GLY A 50 -3.94 7.72 -18.86
C GLY A 50 -5.20 7.46 -18.04
N TYR A 51 -5.19 6.46 -17.14
CA TYR A 51 -6.33 6.22 -16.25
C TYR A 51 -6.48 7.35 -15.23
N ASP A 52 -7.71 7.66 -14.86
CA ASP A 52 -7.97 8.52 -13.71
C ASP A 52 -7.57 7.80 -12.40
N TRP A 53 -7.37 8.59 -11.35
CA TRP A 53 -6.94 8.12 -10.05
C TRP A 53 -7.80 6.99 -9.48
N ASN A 54 -9.14 7.11 -9.57
CA ASN A 54 -10.04 6.13 -8.97
C ASN A 54 -10.01 4.81 -9.73
N THR A 55 -9.94 4.86 -11.06
CA THR A 55 -9.74 3.67 -11.90
C THR A 55 -8.41 2.99 -11.59
N ALA A 56 -7.31 3.76 -11.55
CA ALA A 56 -5.98 3.23 -11.24
C ALA A 56 -5.91 2.62 -9.83
N TRP A 57 -6.51 3.28 -8.83
CA TRP A 57 -6.56 2.79 -7.45
C TRP A 57 -7.40 1.52 -7.32
N GLY A 58 -8.54 1.46 -8.01
CA GLY A 58 -9.41 0.28 -8.04
C GLY A 58 -8.73 -0.95 -8.67
N ILE A 59 -7.84 -0.75 -9.65
CA ILE A 59 -6.98 -1.82 -10.19
C ILE A 59 -5.89 -2.18 -9.17
N THR A 60 -5.15 -1.18 -8.67
CA THR A 60 -3.99 -1.38 -7.81
C THR A 60 -4.35 -2.16 -6.54
N THR A 61 -5.40 -1.74 -5.84
CA THR A 61 -5.85 -2.38 -4.59
C THR A 61 -6.27 -3.83 -4.76
N LYS A 62 -6.78 -4.20 -5.93
CA LYS A 62 -7.16 -5.57 -6.27
C LYS A 62 -6.00 -6.41 -6.79
N THR A 63 -4.84 -5.81 -7.07
CA THR A 63 -3.68 -6.50 -7.65
C THR A 63 -2.65 -6.88 -6.58
N PHE A 64 -2.61 -6.21 -5.43
CA PHE A 64 -1.62 -6.47 -4.38
C PHE A 64 -2.21 -7.17 -3.15
N ASN A 65 -1.40 -8.03 -2.54
CA ASN A 65 -1.59 -8.59 -1.20
C ASN A 65 -0.28 -8.50 -0.41
N TYR A 66 -0.35 -8.51 0.91
CA TYR A 66 0.81 -8.31 1.79
C TYR A 66 0.97 -9.44 2.80
N THR A 67 2.14 -10.11 2.79
CA THR A 67 2.53 -11.01 3.87
C THR A 67 3.47 -10.27 4.82
N CYS A 68 3.10 -10.17 6.09
CA CYS A 68 3.96 -9.61 7.14
C CYS A 68 4.70 -10.74 7.87
N HIS A 69 6.03 -10.61 7.95
CA HIS A 69 6.91 -11.58 8.62
C HIS A 69 7.42 -11.10 9.99
N THR A 70 7.05 -9.88 10.41
CA THR A 70 7.49 -9.30 11.69
C THR A 70 6.31 -8.81 12.51
N LEU A 71 6.44 -8.92 13.84
CA LEU A 71 5.48 -8.38 14.80
C LEU A 71 6.00 -7.14 15.53
N LEU A 72 7.32 -6.90 15.46
CA LEU A 72 7.99 -5.80 16.14
C LEU A 72 7.69 -4.50 15.38
N PRO A 73 6.94 -3.54 15.96
CA PRO A 73 6.60 -2.29 15.28
C PRO A 73 7.84 -1.51 14.81
N GLU A 74 8.94 -1.58 15.57
CA GLU A 74 10.22 -0.95 15.24
C GLU A 74 10.94 -1.58 14.04
N ALA A 75 10.58 -2.82 13.69
CA ALA A 75 11.13 -3.51 12.52
C ALA A 75 10.30 -3.26 11.24
N LEU A 76 9.15 -2.59 11.35
CA LEU A 76 8.38 -2.18 10.18
C LEU A 76 9.11 -1.04 9.48
N GLU A 77 9.44 -1.24 8.21
CA GLU A 77 10.24 -0.33 7.43
C GLU A 77 9.59 1.06 7.32
N VAL A 78 10.38 2.08 7.66
CA VAL A 78 10.02 3.49 7.57
C VAL A 78 11.13 4.23 6.83
N TRP A 79 10.75 5.03 5.83
CA TRP A 79 11.69 5.83 5.04
C TRP A 79 11.47 7.32 5.25
N PRO A 80 12.54 8.12 5.35
CA PRO A 80 12.41 9.57 5.23
C PRO A 80 11.76 9.95 3.89
N ALA A 81 10.68 10.72 3.95
CA ALA A 81 9.96 11.17 2.77
C ALA A 81 10.88 11.99 1.84
N LYS A 82 11.80 12.77 2.42
CA LYS A 82 12.83 13.52 1.70
C LYS A 82 13.70 12.61 0.81
N LEU A 83 14.17 11.48 1.35
CA LEU A 83 14.98 10.52 0.60
C LEU A 83 14.19 9.88 -0.55
N ILE A 84 12.92 9.52 -0.31
CA ILE A 84 12.04 9.04 -1.37
C ILE A 84 11.86 10.12 -2.43
N GLY A 85 11.64 11.38 -2.04
CA GLY A 85 11.45 12.50 -2.97
C GLY A 85 12.68 12.80 -3.84
N GLU A 86 13.88 12.63 -3.30
CA GLU A 86 15.13 12.80 -4.05
C GLU A 86 15.34 11.71 -5.12
N LEU A 87 14.92 10.47 -4.83
CA LEU A 87 15.12 9.33 -5.74
C LEU A 87 13.93 9.05 -6.66
N LEU A 88 12.72 9.21 -6.13
CA LEU A 88 11.44 8.78 -6.71
C LEU A 88 10.36 9.87 -6.48
N PRO A 89 10.54 11.08 -7.03
CA PRO A 89 9.66 12.23 -6.74
C PRO A 89 8.20 11.95 -7.09
N ARG A 90 7.93 11.32 -8.23
CA ARG A 90 6.58 10.97 -8.66
C ARG A 90 5.93 9.94 -7.73
N HIS A 91 6.69 8.99 -7.21
CA HIS A 91 6.17 8.01 -6.25
C HIS A 91 5.81 8.67 -4.94
N LEU A 92 6.60 9.65 -4.47
CA LEU A 92 6.25 10.42 -3.27
C LEU A 92 4.93 11.17 -3.43
N GLU A 93 4.70 11.83 -4.57
CA GLU A 93 3.42 12.50 -4.87
C GLU A 93 2.24 11.52 -4.79
N ILE A 94 2.39 10.34 -5.38
CA ILE A 94 1.36 9.29 -5.36
C ILE A 94 1.16 8.77 -3.92
N ILE A 95 2.22 8.53 -3.16
CA ILE A 95 2.13 8.09 -1.76
C ILE A 95 1.39 9.14 -0.91
N GLN A 96 1.67 10.43 -1.11
CA GLN A 96 0.97 11.52 -0.44
C GLN A 96 -0.51 11.55 -0.80
N GLY A 97 -0.86 11.40 -2.08
CA GLY A 97 -2.25 11.29 -2.53
C GLY A 97 -2.98 10.08 -1.93
N ILE A 98 -2.31 8.92 -1.84
CA ILE A 98 -2.84 7.72 -1.17
C ILE A 98 -3.08 8.00 0.32
N SER A 99 -2.11 8.65 1.00
CA SER A 99 -2.20 9.00 2.42
C SER A 99 -3.37 9.97 2.69
N GLU A 100 -3.57 10.96 1.82
CA GLU A 100 -4.69 11.89 1.93
C GLU A 100 -6.04 11.21 1.69
N GLN A 101 -6.17 10.43 0.62
CA GLN A 101 -7.38 9.65 0.35
C GLN A 101 -7.71 8.75 1.55
N PHE A 102 -6.71 8.07 2.12
CA PHE A 102 -6.90 7.18 3.24
C PHE A 102 -7.46 7.91 4.46
N ARG A 103 -6.87 9.05 4.84
CA ARG A 103 -7.37 9.86 5.96
C ARG A 103 -8.80 10.32 5.73
N ASN A 104 -9.14 10.74 4.52
CA ASN A 104 -10.49 11.16 4.18
C ASN A 104 -11.48 9.98 4.24
N GLU A 105 -11.08 8.78 3.81
CA GLU A 105 -11.89 7.56 3.95
C GLU A 105 -12.13 7.22 5.42
N LEU A 106 -11.10 7.26 6.27
CA LEU A 106 -11.22 6.98 7.70
C LEU A 106 -12.17 7.97 8.39
N ARG A 107 -12.03 9.28 8.10
CA ARG A 107 -12.95 10.32 8.61
C ARG A 107 -14.38 10.08 8.12
N GLY A 108 -14.56 9.70 6.85
CA GLY A 108 -15.87 9.34 6.29
C GLY A 108 -16.52 8.12 6.97
N LYS A 109 -15.71 7.21 7.53
CA LYS A 109 -16.16 6.08 8.35
C LYS A 109 -16.43 6.43 9.82
N GLY A 110 -16.20 7.68 10.23
CA GLY A 110 -16.37 8.12 11.61
C GLY A 110 -15.27 7.63 12.57
N VAL A 111 -14.09 7.27 12.04
CA VAL A 111 -12.92 6.91 12.86
C VAL A 111 -12.45 8.14 13.64
N ALA A 112 -12.13 7.96 14.92
CA ALA A 112 -11.70 9.05 15.78
C ALA A 112 -10.37 9.66 15.27
N GLU A 113 -10.22 10.97 15.36
CA GLU A 113 -9.08 11.67 14.75
C GLU A 113 -7.74 11.17 15.32
N ASP A 114 -7.64 10.87 16.61
CA ASP A 114 -6.43 10.30 17.21
C ASP A 114 -6.05 8.95 16.60
N GLN A 115 -7.03 8.14 16.21
CA GLN A 115 -6.82 6.88 15.49
C GLN A 115 -6.41 7.12 14.04
N VAL A 116 -7.02 8.10 13.35
CA VAL A 116 -6.61 8.52 11.99
C VAL A 116 -5.14 8.93 11.98
N GLU A 117 -4.71 9.69 12.99
CA GLU A 117 -3.32 10.14 13.15
C GLU A 117 -2.35 8.96 13.34
N ARG A 118 -2.70 7.98 14.16
CA ARG A 118 -1.88 6.77 14.34
C ARG A 118 -1.74 5.94 13.07
N MET A 119 -2.74 5.96 12.19
CA MET A 119 -2.78 5.19 10.94
C MET A 119 -2.11 5.89 9.74
N ARG A 120 -1.57 7.09 9.89
CA ARG A 120 -0.96 7.86 8.78
C ARG A 120 0.11 7.06 8.02
N ILE A 121 -0.03 7.01 6.69
CA ILE A 121 0.92 6.36 5.78
C ILE A 121 2.14 7.27 5.56
N ALA A 122 1.90 8.53 5.21
CA ALA A 122 2.90 9.58 5.14
C ALA A 122 2.64 10.60 6.24
N THR A 123 3.67 10.92 7.03
CA THR A 123 3.59 11.95 8.07
C THR A 123 3.94 13.32 7.52
N ASP A 124 3.51 14.36 8.22
CA ASP A 124 3.89 15.73 7.88
C ASP A 124 5.33 16.00 8.31
N ALA A 125 5.97 16.95 7.62
CA ALA A 125 7.25 17.49 8.04
C ALA A 125 7.07 18.46 9.22
N ASP A 126 8.13 18.66 9.98
CA ASP A 126 8.22 19.75 10.96
C ASP A 126 8.27 21.13 10.27
N GLU A 127 8.33 22.19 11.09
CA GLU A 127 8.39 23.58 10.61
C GLU A 127 9.60 23.89 9.71
N ASN A 128 10.65 23.07 9.76
CA ASN A 128 11.84 23.20 8.94
C ASN A 128 11.80 22.33 7.68
N GLY A 129 10.70 21.61 7.43
CA GLY A 129 10.55 20.71 6.30
C GLY A 129 11.22 19.34 6.50
N GLU A 130 11.58 18.98 7.73
CA GLU A 130 12.29 17.74 8.05
C GLU A 130 11.39 16.74 8.83
N GLY A 131 11.85 15.49 8.97
CA GLY A 131 11.18 14.49 9.82
C GLY A 131 9.94 13.81 9.23
N ALA A 132 9.45 14.23 8.06
CA ALA A 132 8.41 13.50 7.34
C ALA A 132 8.88 12.09 6.95
N VAL A 133 8.05 11.08 7.19
CA VAL A 133 8.35 9.68 6.88
C VAL A 133 7.20 8.98 6.18
N VAL A 134 7.53 7.91 5.44
CA VAL A 134 6.57 6.97 4.85
C VAL A 134 6.67 5.64 5.57
N ARG A 135 5.54 5.15 6.09
CA ARG A 135 5.43 3.87 6.81
C ARG A 135 5.00 2.76 5.84
N MET A 136 5.94 1.91 5.45
CA MET A 136 5.75 0.99 4.31
C MET A 136 4.71 -0.09 4.60
N ALA A 137 4.69 -0.65 5.81
CA ALA A 137 3.67 -1.62 6.20
C ALA A 137 2.24 -1.04 6.14
N TYR A 138 2.09 0.26 6.39
CA TYR A 138 0.77 0.93 6.38
C TYR A 138 0.32 1.17 4.95
N LEU A 139 1.25 1.58 4.07
CA LEU A 139 1.03 1.65 2.63
C LEU A 139 0.61 0.29 2.06
N ALA A 140 1.30 -0.79 2.45
CA ALA A 140 0.98 -2.15 2.05
C ALA A 140 -0.42 -2.58 2.50
N THR A 141 -0.76 -2.32 3.76
CA THR A 141 -2.03 -2.72 4.37
C THR A 141 -3.23 -2.00 3.75
N TYR A 142 -3.09 -0.71 3.46
CA TYR A 142 -4.14 0.05 2.80
C TYR A 142 -4.23 -0.27 1.30
N GLY A 143 -3.09 -0.32 0.61
CA GLY A 143 -3.00 -0.48 -0.85
C GLY A 143 -3.13 -1.90 -1.38
N GLY A 144 -3.20 -2.92 -0.51
CA GLY A 144 -3.50 -4.30 -0.88
C GLY A 144 -4.92 -4.76 -0.51
N SER A 145 -5.37 -5.86 -1.09
CA SER A 145 -6.66 -6.48 -0.78
C SER A 145 -6.63 -7.25 0.54
N TYR A 146 -5.56 -8.02 0.77
CA TYR A 146 -5.41 -8.84 1.96
C TYR A 146 -4.05 -8.64 2.62
N VAL A 147 -4.04 -8.85 3.94
CA VAL A 147 -2.83 -8.93 4.77
C VAL A 147 -2.81 -10.29 5.47
N ASN A 148 -1.70 -11.01 5.46
CA ASN A 148 -1.57 -12.25 6.21
C ASN A 148 -0.28 -12.32 7.02
N GLY A 149 -0.35 -12.99 8.18
CA GLY A 149 0.83 -13.49 8.88
C GLY A 149 1.23 -14.88 8.37
N VAL A 150 2.22 -15.47 9.02
CA VAL A 150 2.92 -16.71 8.59
C VAL A 150 2.66 -17.92 9.48
N ALA A 151 1.87 -17.73 10.54
CA ALA A 151 1.40 -18.75 11.46
C ALA A 151 0.12 -18.22 12.15
N GLU A 152 -0.67 -19.10 12.75
CA GLU A 152 -1.93 -18.72 13.41
C GLU A 152 -1.73 -17.68 14.51
N LEU A 153 -0.91 -17.99 15.53
CA LEU A 153 -0.59 -17.04 16.60
C LEU A 153 0.06 -15.75 16.07
N HIS A 154 0.89 -15.85 15.03
CA HIS A 154 1.49 -14.66 14.41
C HIS A 154 0.41 -13.78 13.77
N SER A 155 -0.57 -14.38 13.10
CA SER A 155 -1.66 -13.65 12.46
C SER A 155 -2.62 -13.02 13.48
N GLU A 156 -2.84 -13.66 14.63
CA GLU A 156 -3.54 -13.08 15.77
C GLU A 156 -2.80 -11.85 16.32
N LEU A 157 -1.51 -11.98 16.62
CA LEU A 157 -0.71 -10.86 17.14
C LEU A 157 -0.58 -9.72 16.13
N LEU A 158 -0.51 -10.03 14.82
CA LEU A 158 -0.52 -9.02 13.77
C LEU A 158 -1.82 -8.21 13.80
N LYS A 159 -2.97 -8.86 14.02
CA LYS A 159 -4.28 -8.20 14.14
C LYS A 159 -4.45 -7.46 15.46
N ASP A 160 -4.03 -8.04 16.57
CA ASP A 160 -4.41 -7.55 17.91
C ASP A 160 -3.40 -6.57 18.49
N VAL A 161 -2.17 -6.58 17.98
CA VAL A 161 -1.05 -5.78 18.50
C VAL A 161 -0.47 -4.89 17.40
N THR A 162 0.14 -5.48 16.37
CA THR A 162 1.00 -4.73 15.43
C THR A 162 0.21 -3.81 14.50
N LEU A 163 -0.91 -4.29 13.94
CA LEU A 163 -1.77 -3.54 13.01
C LEU A 163 -3.21 -3.41 13.56
N LYS A 164 -3.34 -3.26 14.88
CA LYS A 164 -4.62 -3.18 15.59
C LYS A 164 -5.56 -2.12 15.06
N ASP A 165 -5.07 -0.90 14.82
CA ASP A 165 -5.92 0.17 14.31
C ASP A 165 -6.46 -0.19 12.90
N PHE A 166 -5.65 -0.82 12.05
CA PHE A 166 -6.11 -1.30 10.74
C PHE A 166 -7.08 -2.47 10.83
N SER A 167 -6.83 -3.45 11.71
CA SER A 167 -7.71 -4.62 11.88
C SER A 167 -9.07 -4.23 12.47
N SER A 168 -9.11 -3.19 13.31
CA SER A 168 -10.35 -2.66 13.86
C SER A 168 -11.25 -2.01 12.81
N VAL A 169 -10.66 -1.35 11.80
CA VAL A 169 -11.40 -0.66 10.72
C VAL A 169 -11.67 -1.59 9.53
N TYR A 170 -10.75 -2.51 9.24
CA TYR A 170 -10.79 -3.42 8.09
C TYR A 170 -10.58 -4.88 8.50
N PRO A 171 -11.44 -5.46 9.36
CA PRO A 171 -11.23 -6.81 9.90
C PRO A 171 -11.14 -7.89 8.83
N ASP A 172 -11.92 -7.75 7.75
CA ASP A 172 -12.00 -8.73 6.67
C ASP A 172 -10.72 -8.84 5.82
N LYS A 173 -9.84 -7.83 5.86
CA LYS A 173 -8.56 -7.84 5.14
C LYS A 173 -7.56 -8.83 5.73
N PHE A 174 -7.63 -9.13 7.02
CA PHE A 174 -6.59 -9.88 7.70
C PHE A 174 -6.86 -11.39 7.69
N LYS A 175 -5.95 -12.15 7.07
CA LYS A 175 -5.97 -13.61 6.90
C LYS A 175 -4.80 -14.27 7.61
N ASN A 176 -4.78 -15.60 7.62
CA ASN A 176 -3.67 -16.41 8.07
C ASN A 176 -3.30 -17.40 6.96
N VAL A 177 -2.01 -17.53 6.67
CA VAL A 177 -1.46 -18.58 5.81
C VAL A 177 -0.23 -19.11 6.53
N THR A 178 -0.28 -20.36 6.99
CA THR A 178 0.87 -20.97 7.67
C THR A 178 1.94 -21.33 6.64
N ASN A 179 3.21 -20.99 6.94
CA ASN A 179 4.37 -21.32 6.11
C ASN A 179 4.56 -22.82 5.88
#